data_AF-A0A397B5C8-F1
#
_entry.id   AF-A0A397B5C8-F1
#
_cell.length_a   1.000
_cell.length_b   1.000
_cell.length_c   1.000
_cell.angle_alpha   90.00
_cell.angle_beta   90.00
_cell.angle_gamma   90.00
#
_symmetry.space_group_name_H-M   'P 1'
#
loop_
_entity.id
_entity.type
_entity.pdbx_description
1 polymer ?
#
loop_
_entity_poly.entity_id
_entity_poly.type
_entity_poly.pdbx_seq_one_letter_code
_entity_poly.pdbx_strand_id
1 'polypeptide(L)'
;MRTFASISASSIGENTLEAQLARLLVRTLSTPSSAATTPPAAAFQAAYIDFMTTPGSHNDTYASTCHRMFFANWAAGMPPNDCPDNDGHNVDAIDLLTLTIPVILKHASSPADERNRHVREIIAATRHAPTMTKYAETYADILVAVLHGQDLRTTISKHGGSDVASSLRRKDPMVACYMESSFPALLHFAYKYADSPEAAVLANANAGGENVARGAALGALIGAAHGKMGFPSWAKDGLYAKAAINSEIDHFLSSLNTCS
;
A
#
# COMPACT_ATOMS: atom_id res chain seq x y z
N MET A 1 18.20 -25.93 20.78
CA MET A 1 17.04 -25.24 21.41
C MET A 1 16.96 -23.87 20.76
N ARG A 2 16.05 -23.66 19.79
CA ARG A 2 15.90 -22.35 19.13
C ARG A 2 15.18 -21.44 20.13
N THR A 3 15.86 -20.41 20.63
CA THR A 3 15.25 -19.34 21.40
C THR A 3 14.16 -18.71 20.55
N PHE A 4 12.90 -18.85 20.97
CA PHE A 4 11.82 -18.06 20.41
C PHE A 4 12.13 -16.60 20.72
N ALA A 5 12.18 -15.76 19.69
CA ALA A 5 12.26 -14.32 19.87
C ALA A 5 11.07 -13.89 20.75
N SER A 6 11.32 -13.03 21.72
CA SER A 6 10.30 -12.37 22.53
C SER A 6 9.34 -11.64 21.59
N ILE A 7 8.14 -12.18 21.37
CA ILE A 7 7.07 -11.48 20.66
C ILE A 7 6.62 -10.34 21.58
N SER A 8 6.97 -9.10 21.22
CA SER A 8 6.57 -7.89 21.95
C SER A 8 5.48 -7.15 21.19
N ALA A 9 4.52 -6.56 21.90
CA ALA A 9 3.50 -5.72 21.28
C ALA A 9 4.16 -4.57 20.49
N SER A 10 3.57 -4.20 19.35
CA SER A 10 4.10 -3.13 18.49
C SER A 10 4.33 -1.84 19.26
N SER A 11 5.45 -1.19 19.00
CA SER A 11 5.80 0.09 19.62
C SER A 11 4.98 1.24 19.02
N ILE A 12 4.86 2.34 19.78
CA ILE A 12 4.22 3.57 19.27
C ILE A 12 4.95 4.02 18.00
N GLY A 13 4.18 4.25 16.92
CA GLY A 13 4.71 4.70 15.65
C GLY A 13 5.32 3.62 14.76
N GLU A 14 5.34 2.36 15.21
CA GLU A 14 5.84 1.25 14.42
C GLU A 14 4.85 0.89 13.31
N ASN A 15 5.37 0.68 12.09
CA ASN A 15 4.55 0.25 10.98
C ASN A 15 4.17 -1.23 11.12
N THR A 16 2.95 -1.59 10.74
CA THR A 16 2.55 -2.99 10.56
C THR A 16 3.17 -3.61 9.31
N LEU A 17 3.06 -4.92 9.17
CA LEU A 17 3.71 -5.73 8.14
C LEU A 17 3.53 -5.18 6.72
N GLU A 18 2.30 -4.84 6.32
CA GLU A 18 2.03 -4.35 4.96
C GLU A 18 2.79 -3.06 4.63
N ALA A 19 2.88 -2.13 5.59
CA ALA A 19 3.66 -0.91 5.41
C ALA A 19 5.17 -1.18 5.44
N GLN A 20 5.63 -2.17 6.21
CA GLN A 20 7.03 -2.62 6.16
C GLN A 20 7.38 -3.25 4.80
N LEU A 21 6.48 -4.02 4.21
CA LEU A 21 6.62 -4.59 2.87
C LEU A 21 6.60 -3.51 1.78
N ALA A 22 5.77 -2.47 1.92
CA ALA A 22 5.82 -1.32 1.02
C ALA A 22 7.17 -0.58 1.11
N ARG A 23 7.75 -0.45 2.31
CA ARG A 23 9.11 0.10 2.47
C ARG A 23 10.19 -0.80 1.84
N LEU A 24 10.05 -2.12 1.97
CA LEU A 24 10.91 -3.08 1.27
C LEU A 24 10.83 -2.90 -0.24
N LEU A 25 9.61 -2.73 -0.78
CA LEU A 25 9.38 -2.46 -2.18
C LEU A 25 10.00 -1.12 -2.63
N VAL A 26 9.88 -0.06 -1.82
CA VAL A 26 10.57 1.21 -2.10
C VAL A 26 12.08 0.98 -2.25
N ARG A 27 12.69 0.20 -1.35
CA ARG A 27 14.13 -0.15 -1.46
C ARG A 27 14.42 -0.96 -2.73
N THR A 28 13.64 -2.00 -3.03
CA THR A 28 13.89 -2.83 -4.23
C THR A 28 13.70 -2.05 -5.54
N LEU A 29 12.74 -1.13 -5.60
CA LEU A 29 12.52 -0.24 -6.74
C LEU A 29 13.61 0.83 -6.92
N SER A 30 14.36 1.13 -5.86
CA SER A 30 15.42 2.16 -5.84
C SER A 30 16.81 1.60 -6.13
N THR A 31 17.01 0.29 -5.97
CA THR A 31 18.29 -0.36 -6.26
C THR A 31 18.54 -0.34 -7.77
N PRO A 32 19.66 0.25 -8.24
CA PRO A 32 20.05 0.16 -9.64
C PRO A 32 20.18 -1.32 -10.03
N SER A 33 19.46 -1.74 -11.06
CA SER A 33 19.48 -3.13 -11.47
C SER A 33 20.89 -3.54 -11.90
N SER A 34 21.58 -4.36 -11.12
CA SER A 34 22.88 -4.93 -11.51
C SER A 34 22.75 -5.97 -12.62
N ALA A 35 21.53 -6.42 -12.91
CA ALA A 35 21.18 -7.33 -13.98
C ALA A 35 19.86 -6.87 -14.59
N ALA A 36 19.93 -6.16 -15.73
CA ALA A 36 18.82 -5.55 -16.47
C ALA A 36 17.68 -6.52 -16.91
N THR A 37 17.65 -7.76 -16.41
CA THR A 37 16.79 -8.85 -16.86
C THR A 37 15.73 -9.27 -15.84
N THR A 38 15.84 -8.93 -14.54
CA THR A 38 14.83 -9.33 -13.54
C THR A 38 13.69 -8.31 -13.45
N PRO A 39 12.42 -8.71 -13.68
CA PRO A 39 11.27 -7.82 -13.51
C PRO A 39 11.16 -7.29 -12.07
N PRO A 40 10.74 -6.03 -11.83
CA PRO A 40 10.65 -5.45 -10.49
C PRO A 40 9.80 -6.26 -9.49
N ALA A 41 8.68 -6.82 -9.95
CA ALA A 41 7.83 -7.66 -9.10
C ALA A 41 8.53 -8.95 -8.66
N ALA A 42 9.33 -9.57 -9.53
CA ALA A 42 10.12 -10.75 -9.19
C ALA A 42 11.28 -10.42 -8.23
N ALA A 43 11.95 -9.29 -8.43
CA ALA A 43 12.97 -8.80 -7.51
C ALA A 43 12.38 -8.52 -6.12
N PHE A 44 11.19 -7.91 -6.06
CA PHE A 44 10.46 -7.75 -4.82
C PHE A 44 10.06 -9.08 -4.19
N GLN A 45 9.54 -10.04 -4.97
CA GLN A 45 9.12 -11.34 -4.44
C GLN A 45 10.29 -12.10 -3.78
N ALA A 46 11.48 -12.05 -4.39
CA ALA A 46 12.69 -12.63 -3.80
C ALA A 46 13.04 -11.93 -2.46
N ALA A 47 13.02 -10.59 -2.43
CA ALA A 47 13.28 -9.83 -1.21
C ALA A 47 12.20 -10.05 -0.14
N TYR A 48 10.94 -10.22 -0.54
CA TYR A 48 9.81 -10.53 0.33
C TYR A 48 9.97 -11.90 1.00
N ILE A 49 10.41 -12.92 0.26
CA ILE A 49 10.73 -14.24 0.84
C ILE A 49 11.86 -14.12 1.85
N ASP A 50 12.96 -13.47 1.50
CA ASP A 50 14.10 -13.26 2.41
C ASP A 50 13.67 -12.51 3.68
N PHE A 51 12.91 -11.42 3.51
CA PHE A 51 12.38 -10.63 4.62
C PHE A 51 11.50 -11.47 5.55
N MET A 52 10.50 -12.16 5.02
CA MET A 52 9.52 -12.91 5.84
C MET A 52 10.10 -14.16 6.51
N THR A 53 11.22 -14.69 6.01
CA THR A 53 11.86 -15.90 6.55
C THR A 53 13.08 -15.60 7.42
N THR A 54 13.58 -14.36 7.42
CA THR A 54 14.70 -13.92 8.26
C THR A 54 14.22 -13.61 9.69
N PRO A 55 14.72 -14.30 10.72
CA PRO A 55 14.34 -14.01 12.10
C PRO A 55 14.66 -12.56 12.50
N GLY A 56 13.68 -11.85 13.05
CA GLY A 56 13.84 -10.48 13.54
C GLY A 56 13.79 -9.38 12.46
N SER A 57 13.46 -9.72 11.22
CA SER A 57 13.25 -8.74 10.13
C SER A 57 12.00 -7.87 10.33
N HIS A 58 10.98 -8.40 11.00
CA HIS A 58 9.78 -7.72 11.46
C HIS A 58 9.34 -8.24 12.83
N ASN A 59 8.55 -7.44 13.55
CA ASN A 59 7.95 -7.79 14.84
C ASN A 59 6.42 -7.81 14.79
N ASP A 60 5.80 -7.73 13.60
CA ASP A 60 4.35 -7.81 13.49
C ASP A 60 3.85 -9.22 13.82
N THR A 61 2.85 -9.29 14.70
CA THR A 61 2.17 -10.52 15.11
C THR A 61 1.10 -10.98 14.14
N TYR A 62 0.69 -10.12 13.21
CA TYR A 62 -0.34 -10.40 12.23
C TYR A 62 0.24 -10.42 10.81
N ALA A 63 -0.06 -11.49 10.09
CA ALA A 63 0.15 -11.59 8.66
C ALA A 63 -1.20 -11.83 7.96
N SER A 64 -1.51 -10.99 6.98
CA SER A 64 -2.71 -11.11 6.16
C SER A 64 -2.78 -12.47 5.46
N THR A 65 -3.98 -12.89 5.07
CA THR A 65 -4.22 -14.25 4.55
C THR A 65 -3.37 -14.55 3.31
N CYS A 66 -3.12 -13.56 2.45
CA CYS A 66 -2.29 -13.77 1.27
C CYS A 66 -0.88 -14.25 1.60
N HIS A 67 -0.24 -13.64 2.61
CA HIS A 67 1.11 -14.04 3.03
C HIS A 67 1.12 -15.46 3.60
N ARG A 68 0.11 -15.80 4.41
CA ARG A 68 -0.01 -17.14 4.99
C ARG A 68 -0.23 -18.22 3.93
N MET A 69 -1.08 -17.95 2.93
CA MET A 69 -1.31 -18.86 1.81
C MET A 69 -0.07 -18.99 0.92
N PHE A 70 0.59 -17.86 0.60
CA PHE A 70 1.85 -17.85 -0.13
C PHE A 70 2.90 -18.76 0.53
N PHE A 71 3.14 -18.57 1.84
CA PHE A 71 4.16 -19.36 2.54
C PHE A 71 3.74 -20.80 2.82
N ALA A 72 2.44 -21.12 2.86
CA ALA A 72 1.98 -22.51 2.88
C ALA A 72 2.38 -23.25 1.60
N ASN A 73 2.16 -22.63 0.44
CA ASN A 73 2.56 -23.17 -0.86
C ASN A 73 4.09 -23.24 -1.01
N TRP A 74 4.80 -22.19 -0.57
CA TRP A 74 6.26 -22.17 -0.59
C TRP A 74 6.88 -23.27 0.28
N ALA A 75 6.35 -23.48 1.50
CA ALA A 75 6.77 -24.55 2.39
C ALA A 75 6.48 -25.96 1.83
N ALA A 76 5.47 -26.08 0.96
CA ALA A 76 5.16 -27.31 0.23
C ALA A 76 6.09 -27.55 -0.99
N GLY A 77 7.04 -26.65 -1.25
CA GLY A 77 8.04 -26.80 -2.32
C GLY A 77 7.61 -26.21 -3.67
N MET A 78 6.52 -25.43 -3.72
CA MET A 78 6.14 -24.74 -4.94
C MET A 78 7.14 -23.64 -5.31
N PRO A 79 7.42 -23.42 -6.61
CA PRO A 79 8.20 -22.26 -7.05
C PRO A 79 7.55 -20.95 -6.58
N PRO A 80 8.34 -19.91 -6.23
CA PRO A 80 7.81 -18.62 -5.76
C PRO A 80 6.72 -17.99 -6.64
N ASN A 81 6.86 -18.07 -7.96
CA ASN A 81 5.88 -17.51 -8.90
C ASN A 81 4.52 -18.23 -8.87
N ASP A 82 4.47 -19.47 -8.37
CA ASP A 82 3.26 -20.30 -8.28
C ASP A 82 2.67 -20.31 -6.86
N CYS A 83 3.33 -19.67 -5.88
CA CYS A 83 2.88 -19.60 -4.50
C CYS A 83 1.67 -18.67 -4.23
N PRO A 84 1.52 -17.51 -4.91
CA PRO A 84 0.36 -16.63 -4.74
C PRO A 84 -0.96 -17.36 -4.96
N ASP A 85 -1.88 -17.23 -3.99
CA ASP A 85 -3.17 -17.94 -4.00
C ASP A 85 -4.29 -17.04 -3.49
N ASN A 86 -5.54 -17.53 -3.49
CA ASN A 86 -6.73 -16.78 -3.08
C ASN A 86 -7.82 -17.71 -2.53
N ASP A 87 -8.32 -17.38 -1.35
CA ASP A 87 -9.41 -18.10 -0.67
C ASP A 87 -10.82 -17.62 -1.10
N GLY A 88 -10.90 -16.70 -2.06
CA GLY A 88 -12.12 -16.06 -2.54
C GLY A 88 -12.75 -15.10 -1.54
N HIS A 89 -12.04 -14.73 -0.47
CA HIS A 89 -12.64 -13.99 0.64
C HIS A 89 -11.65 -13.04 1.35
N ASN A 90 -10.68 -13.58 2.10
CA ASN A 90 -9.78 -12.77 2.92
C ASN A 90 -8.59 -12.22 2.14
N VAL A 91 -8.27 -12.81 0.98
CA VAL A 91 -7.27 -12.27 0.04
C VAL A 91 -7.81 -11.07 -0.74
N ASP A 92 -9.13 -11.00 -0.95
CA ASP A 92 -9.83 -9.91 -1.61
C ASP A 92 -10.09 -8.72 -0.64
N ALA A 93 -9.01 -8.25 -0.01
CA ALA A 93 -9.01 -7.20 0.99
C ALA A 93 -8.22 -5.96 0.53
N ILE A 94 -8.45 -4.82 1.22
CA ILE A 94 -7.87 -3.52 0.83
C ILE A 94 -6.36 -3.42 1.03
N ASP A 95 -5.77 -4.31 1.83
CA ASP A 95 -4.33 -4.40 2.05
C ASP A 95 -3.52 -4.53 0.76
N LEU A 96 -4.14 -5.09 -0.29
CA LEU A 96 -3.65 -5.14 -1.67
C LEU A 96 -3.11 -3.79 -2.15
N LEU A 97 -3.77 -2.68 -1.82
CA LEU A 97 -3.39 -1.35 -2.31
C LEU A 97 -2.06 -0.86 -1.72
N THR A 98 -1.63 -1.38 -0.58
CA THR A 98 -0.42 -0.88 0.10
C THR A 98 0.83 -1.03 -0.76
N LEU A 99 0.96 -2.18 -1.44
CA LEU A 99 2.09 -2.46 -2.34
C LEU A 99 1.97 -1.79 -3.71
N THR A 100 0.78 -1.32 -4.10
CA THR A 100 0.62 -0.64 -5.38
C THR A 100 1.13 0.80 -5.32
N ILE A 101 1.14 1.43 -4.14
CA ILE A 101 1.53 2.84 -3.96
C ILE A 101 2.94 3.13 -4.53
N PRO A 102 4.02 2.42 -4.14
CA PRO A 102 5.35 2.72 -4.68
C PRO A 102 5.46 2.51 -6.20
N VAL A 103 4.75 1.52 -6.74
CA VAL A 103 4.72 1.24 -8.17
C VAL A 103 3.99 2.35 -8.94
N ILE A 104 2.84 2.80 -8.43
CA ILE A 104 2.09 3.90 -9.04
C ILE A 104 2.93 5.17 -9.06
N LEU A 105 3.63 5.48 -7.97
CA LEU A 105 4.50 6.66 -7.89
C LEU A 105 5.69 6.55 -8.87
N LYS A 106 6.30 5.37 -9.00
CA LYS A 106 7.41 5.14 -9.93
C LYS A 106 7.00 5.32 -11.39
N HIS A 107 5.79 4.90 -11.73
CA HIS A 107 5.24 4.95 -13.09
C HIS A 107 4.20 6.06 -13.27
N ALA A 108 4.26 7.13 -12.45
CA ALA A 108 3.27 8.20 -12.50
C ALA A 108 3.27 8.96 -13.84
N SER A 109 4.42 9.05 -14.50
CA SER A 109 4.58 9.68 -15.82
C SER A 109 4.49 8.71 -17.00
N SER A 110 4.38 7.40 -16.75
CA SER A 110 4.19 6.38 -17.79
C SER A 110 2.74 6.38 -18.32
N PRO A 111 2.50 5.87 -19.53
CA PRO A 111 1.16 5.53 -20.00
C PRO A 111 0.39 4.64 -19.01
N ALA A 112 -0.94 4.84 -18.92
CA ALA A 112 -1.78 4.17 -17.92
C ALA A 112 -1.76 2.64 -18.05
N ASP A 113 -1.67 2.10 -19.27
CA ASP A 113 -1.56 0.67 -19.54
C ASP A 113 -0.24 0.08 -19.03
N GLU A 114 0.87 0.80 -19.22
CA GLU A 114 2.18 0.42 -18.69
C GLU A 114 2.19 0.43 -17.16
N ARG A 115 1.72 1.52 -16.55
CA ARG A 115 1.56 1.63 -15.08
C ARG A 115 0.69 0.51 -14.54
N ASN A 116 -0.47 0.27 -15.15
CA ASN A 116 -1.42 -0.74 -14.70
C ASN A 116 -0.87 -2.16 -14.87
N ARG A 117 -0.05 -2.42 -15.88
CA ARG A 117 0.69 -3.69 -16.00
C ARG A 117 1.58 -3.91 -14.77
N HIS A 118 2.38 -2.92 -14.38
CA HIS A 118 3.23 -3.02 -13.19
C HIS A 118 2.43 -3.14 -11.88
N VAL A 119 1.29 -2.44 -11.77
CA VAL A 119 0.36 -2.58 -10.64
C VAL A 119 -0.15 -4.03 -10.53
N ARG A 120 -0.55 -4.65 -11.64
CA ARG A 120 -0.99 -6.06 -11.65
C ARG A 120 0.14 -7.02 -11.30
N GLU A 121 1.34 -6.79 -11.83
CA GLU A 121 2.53 -7.60 -11.52
C GLU A 121 2.89 -7.58 -10.03
N ILE A 122 2.85 -6.40 -9.36
CA ILE A 122 3.19 -6.33 -7.94
C ILE A 122 2.12 -6.95 -7.03
N ILE A 123 0.85 -6.85 -7.41
CA ILE A 123 -0.23 -7.57 -6.72
C ILE A 123 0.03 -9.08 -6.83
N ALA A 124 0.31 -9.56 -8.04
CA ALA A 124 0.58 -10.97 -8.30
C ALA A 124 1.83 -11.50 -7.58
N ALA A 125 2.74 -10.64 -7.10
CA ALA A 125 3.92 -11.08 -6.36
C ALA A 125 3.59 -11.76 -5.02
N THR A 126 2.43 -11.47 -4.42
CA THR A 126 2.05 -11.99 -3.08
C THR A 126 0.69 -12.70 -3.05
N ARG A 127 -0.18 -12.44 -4.04
CA ARG A 127 -1.57 -12.93 -4.03
C ARG A 127 -2.13 -13.14 -5.43
N HIS A 128 -3.07 -14.06 -5.57
CA HIS A 128 -3.79 -14.26 -6.83
C HIS A 128 -5.16 -13.53 -6.83
N ALA A 129 -5.20 -12.23 -7.10
CA ALA A 129 -6.42 -11.42 -6.99
C ALA A 129 -6.85 -10.72 -8.31
N PRO A 130 -7.08 -11.45 -9.41
CA PRO A 130 -7.33 -10.84 -10.73
C PRO A 130 -8.60 -9.98 -10.76
N THR A 131 -9.64 -10.35 -10.01
CA THR A 131 -10.92 -9.63 -9.91
C THR A 131 -10.80 -8.29 -9.16
N MET A 132 -9.75 -8.13 -8.35
CA MET A 132 -9.53 -6.93 -7.52
C MET A 132 -8.71 -5.85 -8.25
N THR A 133 -8.08 -6.19 -9.37
CA THR A 133 -7.21 -5.27 -10.14
C THR A 133 -7.91 -3.98 -10.54
N LYS A 134 -9.21 -4.03 -10.86
CA LYS A 134 -10.03 -2.84 -11.16
C LYS A 134 -9.97 -1.77 -10.07
N TYR A 135 -9.97 -2.17 -8.79
CA TYR A 135 -9.89 -1.23 -7.66
C TYR A 135 -8.52 -0.56 -7.60
N ALA A 136 -7.45 -1.33 -7.83
CA ALA A 136 -6.09 -0.83 -7.87
C ALA A 136 -5.85 0.12 -9.06
N GLU A 137 -6.43 -0.18 -10.23
CA GLU A 137 -6.34 0.66 -11.41
C GLU A 137 -7.14 1.97 -11.23
N THR A 138 -8.36 1.90 -10.68
CA THR A 138 -9.12 3.11 -10.29
C THR A 138 -8.36 3.96 -9.26
N TYR A 139 -7.76 3.31 -8.25
CA TYR A 139 -6.92 3.99 -7.26
C TYR A 139 -5.70 4.67 -7.91
N ALA A 140 -5.03 3.99 -8.84
CA ALA A 140 -3.90 4.53 -9.57
C ALA A 140 -4.27 5.75 -10.42
N ASP A 141 -5.42 5.72 -11.08
CA ASP A 141 -5.93 6.87 -11.83
C ASP A 141 -6.13 8.11 -10.96
N ILE A 142 -6.78 7.94 -9.80
CA ILE A 142 -7.01 9.03 -8.85
C ILE A 142 -5.66 9.56 -8.34
N LEU A 143 -4.78 8.66 -7.86
CA LEU A 143 -3.50 9.05 -7.28
C LEU A 143 -2.63 9.81 -8.28
N VAL A 144 -2.49 9.32 -9.52
CA VAL A 144 -1.70 10.00 -10.56
C VAL A 144 -2.33 11.32 -10.97
N ALA A 145 -3.65 11.40 -11.12
CA ALA A 145 -4.32 12.65 -11.47
C ALA A 145 -4.09 13.74 -10.42
N VAL A 146 -4.18 13.39 -9.13
CA VAL A 146 -3.93 14.32 -8.01
C VAL A 146 -2.46 14.70 -7.93
N LEU A 147 -1.54 13.74 -8.13
CA LEU A 147 -0.11 14.00 -8.18
C LEU A 147 0.26 14.99 -9.30
N HIS A 148 -0.47 14.97 -10.42
CA HIS A 148 -0.36 15.93 -11.51
C HIS A 148 -1.20 17.21 -11.32
N GLY A 149 -1.64 17.51 -10.09
CA GLY A 149 -2.25 18.77 -9.71
C GLY A 149 -3.76 18.87 -9.93
N GLN A 150 -4.45 17.77 -10.25
CA GLN A 150 -5.91 17.79 -10.26
C GLN A 150 -6.47 17.77 -8.84
N ASP A 151 -7.64 18.39 -8.64
CA ASP A 151 -8.34 18.39 -7.36
C ASP A 151 -8.77 16.97 -6.93
N LEU A 152 -8.57 16.64 -5.66
CA LEU A 152 -8.86 15.31 -5.10
C LEU A 152 -10.35 14.97 -5.18
N ARG A 153 -11.25 15.92 -4.88
CA ARG A 153 -12.70 15.63 -4.96
C ARG A 153 -13.14 15.40 -6.39
N THR A 154 -12.66 16.20 -7.32
CA THR A 154 -12.96 16.11 -8.75
C THR A 154 -12.50 14.77 -9.33
N THR A 155 -11.28 14.34 -9.00
CA THR A 155 -10.74 13.05 -9.47
C THR A 155 -11.49 11.86 -8.86
N ILE A 156 -11.82 11.89 -7.57
CA ILE A 156 -12.67 10.86 -6.95
C ILE A 156 -14.06 10.85 -7.60
N SER A 157 -14.70 12.00 -7.84
CA SER A 157 -16.02 12.04 -8.50
C SER A 157 -15.98 11.48 -9.92
N LYS A 158 -14.86 11.63 -10.63
CA LYS A 158 -14.69 11.12 -11.99
C LYS A 158 -14.46 9.60 -12.03
N HIS A 159 -13.64 9.06 -11.11
CA HIS A 159 -13.16 7.68 -11.17
C HIS A 159 -13.82 6.75 -10.13
N GLY A 160 -14.25 7.30 -9.00
CA GLY A 160 -14.70 6.57 -7.81
C GLY A 160 -16.15 6.06 -7.81
N GLY A 161 -16.88 6.27 -8.91
CA GLY A 161 -18.28 5.88 -9.05
C GLY A 161 -19.29 6.93 -8.58
N SER A 162 -20.58 6.64 -8.80
CA SER A 162 -21.68 7.53 -8.45
C SER A 162 -21.92 7.62 -6.94
N ASP A 163 -22.41 8.78 -6.48
CA ASP A 163 -22.77 9.10 -5.08
C ASP A 163 -21.63 9.34 -4.07
N VAL A 164 -20.36 9.43 -4.48
CA VAL A 164 -19.30 9.89 -3.55
C VAL A 164 -19.60 11.26 -2.94
N ALA A 165 -20.27 12.15 -3.68
CA ALA A 165 -20.60 13.50 -3.21
C ALA A 165 -21.50 13.51 -1.96
N SER A 166 -22.31 12.47 -1.74
CA SER A 166 -23.13 12.34 -0.53
C SER A 166 -22.27 12.17 0.73
N SER A 167 -20.99 11.81 0.59
CA SER A 167 -20.04 11.64 1.70
C SER A 167 -19.95 12.86 2.61
N LEU A 168 -20.13 14.08 2.08
CA LEU A 168 -20.12 15.31 2.90
C LEU A 168 -21.22 15.33 3.96
N ARG A 169 -22.33 14.64 3.73
CA ARG A 169 -23.51 14.61 4.61
C ARG A 169 -23.65 13.30 5.37
N ARG A 170 -23.01 12.23 4.91
CA ARG A 170 -23.08 10.91 5.55
C ARG A 170 -22.24 10.86 6.83
N LYS A 171 -22.72 10.11 7.81
CA LYS A 171 -21.91 9.72 8.98
C LYS A 171 -20.80 8.77 8.54
N ASP A 172 -19.68 8.85 9.23
CA ASP A 172 -18.53 7.97 8.98
C ASP A 172 -18.95 6.51 9.24
N PRO A 173 -18.68 5.59 8.28
CA PRO A 173 -19.05 4.19 8.42
C PRO A 173 -18.10 3.47 9.37
N MET A 174 -18.61 2.43 10.04
CA MET A 174 -17.76 1.32 10.50
C MET A 174 -17.51 0.39 9.32
N VAL A 175 -16.28 -0.08 9.15
CA VAL A 175 -15.83 -0.69 7.89
C VAL A 175 -15.26 -2.09 8.13
N ALA A 176 -15.57 -3.03 7.25
CA ALA A 176 -14.98 -4.36 7.25
C ALA A 176 -13.71 -4.41 6.37
N CYS A 177 -12.92 -5.48 6.45
CA CYS A 177 -11.64 -5.58 5.75
C CYS A 177 -11.77 -5.79 4.23
N TYR A 178 -12.90 -6.33 3.76
CA TYR A 178 -13.11 -6.70 2.36
C TYR A 178 -13.04 -5.48 1.43
N MET A 179 -12.41 -5.66 0.27
CA MET A 179 -12.21 -4.61 -0.73
C MET A 179 -13.51 -3.89 -1.09
N GLU A 180 -14.60 -4.62 -1.30
CA GLU A 180 -15.90 -4.05 -1.69
C GLU A 180 -16.51 -3.11 -0.64
N SER A 181 -16.18 -3.31 0.65
CA SER A 181 -16.61 -2.44 1.74
C SER A 181 -15.60 -1.34 2.06
N SER A 182 -14.31 -1.68 2.00
CA SER A 182 -13.22 -0.79 2.39
C SER A 182 -12.86 0.23 1.30
N PHE A 183 -13.00 -0.11 0.02
CA PHE A 183 -12.70 0.82 -1.07
C PHE A 183 -13.67 1.99 -1.15
N PRO A 184 -15.01 1.81 -1.08
CA PRO A 184 -15.93 2.94 -0.97
C PRO A 184 -15.69 3.78 0.29
N ALA A 185 -15.28 3.16 1.40
CA ALA A 185 -14.93 3.89 2.61
C ALA A 185 -13.64 4.71 2.46
N LEU A 186 -12.62 4.18 1.78
CA LEU A 186 -11.42 4.93 1.39
C LEU A 186 -11.80 6.21 0.63
N LEU A 187 -12.63 6.08 -0.41
CA LEU A 187 -13.09 7.21 -1.20
C LEU A 187 -13.97 8.17 -0.40
N HIS A 188 -14.80 7.66 0.51
CA HIS A 188 -15.60 8.47 1.44
C HIS A 188 -14.71 9.36 2.32
N PHE A 189 -13.69 8.78 2.97
CA PHE A 189 -12.79 9.54 3.84
C PHE A 189 -11.93 10.53 3.04
N ALA A 190 -11.40 10.11 1.90
CA ALA A 190 -10.61 10.97 1.02
C ALA A 190 -11.43 12.17 0.51
N TYR A 191 -12.70 11.96 0.17
CA TYR A 191 -13.58 13.02 -0.32
C TYR A 191 -14.08 13.94 0.80
N LYS A 192 -14.56 13.36 1.90
CA LYS A 192 -15.17 14.11 3.00
C LYS A 192 -14.14 14.98 3.71
N TYR A 193 -12.98 14.42 3.99
CA TYR A 193 -11.90 15.08 4.73
C TYR A 193 -10.78 15.60 3.82
N ALA A 194 -11.08 15.83 2.54
CA ALA A 194 -10.08 16.22 1.55
C ALA A 194 -9.31 17.49 1.93
N ASP A 195 -9.84 18.36 2.78
CA ASP A 195 -9.18 19.63 3.17
C ASP A 195 -8.41 19.53 4.49
N SER A 196 -8.42 18.38 5.17
CA SER A 196 -7.77 18.21 6.47
C SER A 196 -7.10 16.85 6.55
N PRO A 197 -5.78 16.79 6.31
CA PRO A 197 -5.01 15.55 6.45
C PRO A 197 -5.15 14.91 7.84
N GLU A 198 -5.17 15.73 8.90
CA GLU A 198 -5.37 15.26 10.27
C GLU A 198 -6.76 14.63 10.47
N ALA A 199 -7.84 15.31 10.04
CA ALA A 199 -9.17 14.74 10.17
C ALA A 199 -9.33 13.45 9.35
N ALA A 200 -8.72 13.38 8.16
CA ALA A 200 -8.75 12.20 7.31
C ALA A 200 -8.12 10.98 8.00
N VAL A 201 -6.91 11.12 8.57
CA VAL A 201 -6.24 9.99 9.23
C VAL A 201 -6.97 9.56 10.51
N LEU A 202 -7.50 10.51 11.29
CA LEU A 202 -8.24 10.21 12.52
C LEU A 202 -9.59 9.54 12.22
N ALA A 203 -10.34 10.03 11.23
CA ALA A 203 -11.61 9.42 10.83
C ALA A 203 -11.40 7.99 10.32
N ASN A 204 -10.38 7.77 9.49
CA ASN A 204 -10.02 6.43 9.03
C ASN A 204 -9.65 5.48 10.18
N ALA A 205 -8.86 5.95 11.14
CA ALA A 205 -8.44 5.15 12.29
C ALA A 205 -9.65 4.71 13.14
N ASN A 206 -10.61 5.61 13.35
CA ASN A 206 -11.83 5.36 14.13
C ASN A 206 -12.86 4.44 13.43
N ALA A 207 -12.70 4.18 12.13
CA ALA A 207 -13.65 3.39 11.35
C ALA A 207 -13.49 1.86 11.49
N GLY A 208 -12.43 1.41 12.17
CA GLY A 208 -12.14 -0.03 12.36
C GLY A 208 -11.87 -0.79 11.06
N GLY A 209 -11.99 -2.12 11.14
CA GLY A 209 -11.63 -3.05 10.07
C GLY A 209 -10.15 -2.96 9.72
N GLU A 210 -9.84 -3.09 8.42
CA GLU A 210 -8.49 -2.95 7.88
C GLU A 210 -8.07 -1.46 7.76
N ASN A 211 -8.12 -0.74 8.88
CA ASN A 211 -7.85 0.70 8.91
C ASN A 211 -6.39 1.06 8.66
N VAL A 212 -5.45 0.16 8.94
CA VAL A 212 -4.01 0.40 8.73
C VAL A 212 -3.68 0.41 7.24
N ALA A 213 -4.17 -0.58 6.49
CA ALA A 213 -3.91 -0.63 5.05
C ALA A 213 -4.75 0.40 4.27
N ARG A 214 -6.02 0.60 4.66
CA ARG A 214 -6.83 1.72 4.15
C ARG A 214 -6.18 3.06 4.48
N GLY A 215 -5.57 3.19 5.65
CA GLY A 215 -4.84 4.38 6.10
C GLY A 215 -3.61 4.66 5.25
N ALA A 216 -2.86 3.64 4.82
CA ALA A 216 -1.76 3.80 3.87
C ALA A 216 -2.26 4.33 2.52
N ALA A 217 -3.31 3.72 1.97
CA ALA A 217 -3.91 4.16 0.71
C ALA A 217 -4.49 5.58 0.78
N LEU A 218 -5.19 5.91 1.88
CA LEU A 218 -5.74 7.24 2.15
C LEU A 218 -4.62 8.27 2.32
N GLY A 219 -3.58 7.92 3.09
CA GLY A 219 -2.43 8.78 3.34
C GLY A 219 -1.71 9.17 2.06
N ALA A 220 -1.60 8.27 1.08
CA ALA A 220 -1.01 8.59 -0.22
C ALA A 220 -1.89 9.55 -1.05
N LEU A 221 -3.22 9.39 -1.07
CA LEU A 221 -4.12 10.33 -1.77
C LEU A 221 -4.08 11.74 -1.15
N ILE A 222 -4.17 11.80 0.17
CA ILE A 222 -4.10 13.06 0.93
C ILE A 222 -2.71 13.69 0.80
N GLY A 223 -1.65 12.87 0.81
CA GLY A 223 -0.28 13.33 0.60
C GLY A 223 -0.01 13.86 -0.79
N ALA A 224 -0.61 13.28 -1.83
CA ALA A 224 -0.54 13.84 -3.18
C ALA A 224 -1.23 15.21 -3.25
N ALA A 225 -2.36 15.40 -2.55
CA ALA A 225 -3.10 16.66 -2.56
C ALA A 225 -2.44 17.78 -1.73
N HIS A 226 -1.83 17.45 -0.59
CA HIS A 226 -1.35 18.44 0.40
C HIS A 226 0.16 18.47 0.61
N GLY A 227 0.87 17.49 0.07
CA GLY A 227 2.28 17.26 0.37
C GLY A 227 2.52 16.81 1.81
N LYS A 228 3.77 16.39 2.08
CA LYS A 228 4.22 15.98 3.42
C LYS A 228 3.99 17.05 4.48
N MET A 229 4.09 18.33 4.13
CA MET A 229 3.96 19.43 5.10
C MET A 229 2.51 19.69 5.51
N GLY A 230 1.51 19.23 4.75
CA GLY A 230 0.10 19.32 5.14
C GLY A 230 -0.29 18.38 6.29
N PHE A 231 0.50 17.33 6.55
CA PHE A 231 0.26 16.44 7.70
C PHE A 231 0.74 17.06 9.02
N PRO A 232 0.03 16.78 10.13
CA PRO A 232 0.46 17.23 11.45
C PRO A 232 1.82 16.63 11.83
N SER A 233 2.59 17.32 12.66
CA SER A 233 3.93 16.91 13.06
C SER A 233 3.93 15.52 13.69
N TRP A 234 2.98 15.22 14.58
CA TRP A 234 2.89 13.94 15.27
C TRP A 234 2.78 12.74 14.30
N ALA A 235 2.14 12.91 13.14
CA ALA A 235 1.98 11.84 12.15
C ALA A 235 3.29 11.52 11.40
N LYS A 236 4.26 12.43 11.41
CA LYS A 236 5.56 12.29 10.74
C LYS A 236 6.70 12.05 11.71
N ASP A 237 6.68 12.80 12.81
CA ASP A 237 7.72 12.81 13.83
C ASP A 237 7.55 11.64 14.80
N GLY A 238 6.33 11.14 14.95
CA GLY A 238 6.01 9.97 15.77
C GLY A 238 6.31 8.63 15.09
N LEU A 239 6.78 8.59 13.84
CA LEU A 239 7.11 7.33 13.16
C LEU A 239 8.34 6.68 13.79
N TYR A 240 8.23 5.42 14.19
CA TYR A 240 9.31 4.68 14.85
C TYR A 240 10.56 4.59 13.96
N ALA A 241 10.37 4.26 12.68
CA ALA A 241 11.44 4.15 11.69
C ALA A 241 11.68 5.45 10.91
N LYS A 242 11.34 6.64 11.46
CA LYS A 242 11.37 7.93 10.76
C LYS A 242 12.64 8.19 9.94
N ALA A 243 13.81 7.97 10.54
CA ALA A 243 15.09 8.23 9.88
C ALA A 243 15.28 7.33 8.65
N ALA A 244 15.03 6.02 8.80
CA ALA A 244 15.10 5.06 7.69
C ALA A 244 14.06 5.38 6.61
N ILE A 245 12.82 5.72 6.99
CA ILE A 245 11.75 6.09 6.05
C ILE A 245 12.16 7.32 5.22
N ASN A 246 12.73 8.36 5.84
CA ASN A 246 13.19 9.53 5.08
C ASN A 246 14.32 9.16 4.11
N SER A 247 15.30 8.37 4.54
CA SER A 247 16.38 7.92 3.66
C SER A 247 15.87 7.05 2.50
N GLU A 248 14.91 6.17 2.74
CA GLU A 248 14.25 5.35 1.71
C GLU A 248 13.53 6.23 0.68
N ILE A 249 12.81 7.27 1.15
CA ILE A 249 12.14 8.24 0.27
C ILE A 249 13.16 9.02 -0.58
N ASP A 250 14.23 9.53 0.03
CA ASP A 250 15.24 10.32 -0.68
C ASP A 250 15.94 9.50 -1.77
N HIS A 251 16.26 8.23 -1.49
CA HIS A 251 16.81 7.30 -2.49
C HIS A 251 15.81 6.99 -3.59
N PHE A 252 14.54 6.76 -3.24
CA PHE A 252 13.49 6.50 -4.22
C PHE A 252 13.31 7.66 -5.18
N LEU A 253 13.20 8.89 -4.66
CA LEU A 253 13.08 10.11 -5.49
C LEU A 253 14.31 10.29 -6.39
N SER A 254 15.51 10.03 -5.87
CA SER A 254 16.73 10.09 -6.67
C SER A 254 16.70 9.09 -7.84
N SER A 255 16.16 7.89 -7.62
CA SER A 255 16.02 6.85 -8.65
C SER A 255 15.03 7.21 -9.76
N LEU A 256 14.05 8.08 -9.48
CA LEU A 256 13.10 8.55 -10.50
C LEU A 256 13.77 9.51 -11.48
N ASN A 257 14.67 10.37 -10.98
CA ASN A 257 15.38 11.36 -11.78
C ASN A 257 16.47 10.76 -12.69
N THR A 258 16.96 9.55 -12.38
CA THR A 258 17.96 8.85 -13.20
C THR A 258 17.38 8.06 -14.38
N CYS A 259 16.06 7.93 -14.45
CA CYS A 259 15.33 7.26 -15.54
C CYS A 259 14.79 8.23 -16.62
N SER A 260 15.13 9.53 -16.53
CA SER A 260 14.74 10.58 -17.49
C SER A 260 15.81 10.83 -18.55
#